data_AF-A0A1T4V237-F1
#
_entry.id   AF-A0A1T4V237-F1
#
_cell.length_a   1.000
_cell.length_b   1.000
_cell.length_c   1.000
_cell.angle_alpha   90.00
_cell.angle_beta   90.00
_cell.angle_gamma   90.00
#
_symmetry.space_group_name_H-M   'P 1'
#
loop_
_entity.id
_entity.type
_entity.pdbx_description
1 polymer ?
#
loop_
_entity_poly.entity_id
_entity_poly.type
_entity_poly.pdbx_seq_one_letter_code
_entity_poly.pdbx_strand_id
1 'polypeptide(L)'
;MIGYLFLNLGIVRKAESTINAILVVDPNNTWAFYARPILYFLKEDYESAIYYADIVLQMKKIDYDLLEIKKLKARSLFMLNRQAESSKLIEEIKKEIDSREEEPVA
;
A
#
# COMPACT_ATOMS: atom_id res chain seq x y z
N MET A 1 10.04 13.52 -21.76
CA MET A 1 9.91 13.14 -20.34
C MET A 1 8.94 14.02 -19.54
N ILE A 2 8.79 15.31 -19.88
CA ILE A 2 7.90 16.26 -19.16
C ILE A 2 6.41 15.87 -19.24
N GLY A 3 5.92 15.38 -20.39
CA GLY A 3 4.52 14.96 -20.55
C GLY A 3 4.12 13.80 -19.63
N TYR A 4 4.99 12.82 -19.41
CA TYR A 4 4.74 11.69 -18.50
C TYR A 4 4.61 12.16 -17.04
N LEU A 5 5.45 13.10 -16.62
CA LEU A 5 5.39 13.70 -15.29
C LEU A 5 4.06 14.43 -15.05
N PHE A 6 3.60 15.23 -16.02
CA PHE A 6 2.30 15.90 -15.92
C PHE A 6 1.11 14.94 -15.89
N LEU A 7 1.16 13.85 -16.66
CA LEU A 7 0.14 12.81 -16.63
C LEU A 7 0.12 12.12 -15.25
N ASN A 8 1.28 11.73 -14.72
CA ASN A 8 1.37 11.09 -13.42
C ASN A 8 0.86 12.02 -12.30
N LEU A 9 1.29 13.27 -12.28
CA LEU A 9 0.78 14.28 -11.34
C LEU A 9 -0.74 14.50 -11.45
N GLY A 10 -1.29 14.48 -12.67
CA GLY A 10 -2.73 14.59 -12.90
C GLY A 10 -3.50 13.39 -12.34
N ILE A 11 -2.98 12.18 -12.54
CA ILE A 11 -3.56 10.93 -12.05
C ILE A 11 -3.53 10.89 -10.52
N VAL A 12 -2.40 11.23 -9.92
CA VAL A 12 -2.22 11.28 -8.46
C VAL A 12 -3.21 12.25 -7.81
N ARG A 13 -3.33 13.48 -8.32
CA ARG A 13 -4.31 14.46 -7.79
C ARG A 13 -5.75 13.97 -7.94
N LYS A 14 -6.08 13.36 -9.07
CA LYS A 14 -7.42 12.81 -9.30
C LYS A 14 -7.71 11.65 -8.34
N ALA A 15 -6.74 10.77 -8.11
CA ALA A 15 -6.86 9.66 -7.17
C ALA A 15 -7.08 10.16 -5.73
N GLU A 16 -6.33 11.16 -5.29
CA GLU A 16 -6.50 11.78 -3.97
C GLU A 16 -7.90 12.36 -3.77
N SER A 17 -8.38 13.15 -4.74
CA SER A 17 -9.74 13.71 -4.71
C SER A 17 -10.82 12.62 -4.68
N THR A 18 -10.64 11.56 -5.49
CA THR A 18 -11.60 10.44 -5.57
C THR A 18 -11.67 9.66 -4.25
N ILE A 19 -10.51 9.35 -3.65
CA ILE A 19 -10.43 8.68 -2.34
C ILE A 19 -11.13 9.53 -1.27
N ASN A 20 -10.87 10.83 -1.24
CA ASN A 20 -11.47 11.73 -0.26
C ASN A 20 -13.00 11.82 -0.44
N ALA A 21 -13.48 11.91 -1.68
CA ALA A 21 -14.92 11.92 -1.97
C ALA A 21 -15.60 10.61 -1.52
N ILE A 22 -14.96 9.46 -1.73
CA ILE A 22 -15.48 8.16 -1.29
C ILE A 22 -15.56 8.12 0.24
N LEU A 23 -14.53 8.57 0.96
CA LEU A 23 -14.52 8.57 2.43
C LEU A 23 -15.52 9.55 3.05
N VAL A 24 -15.97 10.58 2.30
CA VAL A 24 -17.06 11.46 2.74
C VAL A 24 -18.41 10.74 2.65
N VAL A 25 -18.63 9.94 1.62
CA VAL A 25 -19.89 9.22 1.39
C VAL A 25 -19.97 7.93 2.21
N ASP A 26 -18.87 7.19 2.24
CA ASP A 26 -18.69 5.94 2.98
C ASP A 26 -17.36 5.98 3.75
N PRO A 27 -17.39 6.45 5.01
CA PRO A 27 -16.19 6.55 5.84
C PRO A 27 -15.51 5.20 6.13
N ASN A 28 -16.20 4.09 5.92
CA ASN A 28 -15.70 2.74 6.20
C ASN A 28 -15.31 1.99 4.92
N ASN A 29 -15.21 2.71 3.79
CA ASN A 29 -14.92 2.10 2.51
C ASN A 29 -13.52 1.48 2.47
N THR A 30 -13.46 0.14 2.47
CA THR A 30 -12.19 -0.62 2.53
C THR A 30 -11.28 -0.34 1.33
N TRP A 31 -11.85 -0.08 0.15
CA TRP A 31 -11.08 0.28 -1.05
C TRP A 31 -10.36 1.62 -0.86
N ALA A 32 -11.01 2.61 -0.27
CA ALA A 32 -10.40 3.92 -0.05
C ALA A 32 -9.22 3.84 0.93
N PHE A 33 -9.32 3.01 1.97
CA PHE A 33 -8.18 2.73 2.87
C PHE A 33 -7.05 2.01 2.12
N TYR A 34 -7.37 0.99 1.33
CA TYR A 34 -6.39 0.25 0.52
C TYR A 34 -5.66 1.12 -0.51
N ALA A 35 -6.36 2.10 -1.10
CA ALA A 35 -5.82 2.97 -2.14
C ALA A 35 -4.88 4.07 -1.60
N ARG A 36 -5.03 4.50 -0.34
CA ARG A 36 -4.21 5.55 0.28
C ARG A 36 -2.70 5.26 0.30
N PRO A 37 -2.20 4.13 0.82
CA PRO A 37 -0.77 3.90 0.85
C PRO A 37 -0.15 3.88 -0.55
N ILE A 38 -0.88 3.37 -1.55
CA ILE A 38 -0.47 3.39 -2.97
C ILE A 38 -0.35 4.82 -3.48
N LEU A 39 -1.35 5.67 -3.20
CA LEU A 39 -1.33 7.07 -3.58
C LEU A 39 -0.10 7.80 -3.01
N TYR A 40 0.18 7.63 -1.72
CA TYR A 40 1.31 8.30 -1.08
C TYR A 40 2.66 7.76 -1.55
N PHE A 41 2.75 6.47 -1.86
CA PHE A 41 3.92 5.90 -2.51
C PHE A 41 4.18 6.54 -3.88
N LEU A 42 3.14 6.75 -4.69
CA LEU A 42 3.25 7.44 -6.00
C LEU A 42 3.58 8.93 -5.87
N LYS A 43 3.25 9.56 -4.73
CA LYS A 43 3.66 10.93 -4.36
C LYS A 43 5.11 11.00 -3.86
N GLU A 44 5.79 9.86 -3.75
CA GLU A 44 7.10 9.72 -3.10
C GLU A 44 7.10 10.14 -1.62
N ASP A 45 5.92 10.24 -1.01
CA ASP A 45 5.75 10.47 0.41
C ASP A 45 5.69 9.11 1.13
N TYR A 46 6.87 8.52 1.27
CA TYR A 46 7.03 7.17 1.79
C TYR A 46 6.65 7.04 3.26
N GLU A 47 6.77 8.11 4.06
CA GLU A 47 6.33 8.09 5.46
C GLU A 47 4.81 7.97 5.54
N SER A 48 4.08 8.79 4.78
CA SER A 48 2.62 8.65 4.68
C SER A 48 2.22 7.30 4.09
N ALA A 49 2.96 6.79 3.10
CA ALA A 49 2.71 5.47 2.53
C ALA A 49 2.80 4.36 3.58
N ILE A 50 3.82 4.39 4.44
CA ILE A 50 3.99 3.45 5.55
C ILE A 50 2.86 3.61 6.57
N TYR A 51 2.55 4.84 6.98
CA TYR A 51 1.50 5.12 7.95
C TYR A 51 0.14 4.56 7.51
N TYR A 52 -0.27 4.83 6.26
CA TYR A 52 -1.53 4.32 5.75
C TYR A 52 -1.48 2.81 5.48
N ALA A 53 -0.32 2.26 5.13
CA ALA A 53 -0.16 0.81 5.01
C ALA A 53 -0.38 0.13 6.37
N ASP A 54 0.15 0.69 7.45
CA ASP A 54 -0.03 0.17 8.81
C ASP A 54 -1.49 0.21 9.26
N ILE A 55 -2.22 1.28 8.93
CA ILE A 55 -3.67 1.33 9.17
C ILE A 55 -4.36 0.16 8.48
N VAL A 56 -4.11 -0.03 7.18
CA VAL A 56 -4.73 -1.09 6.38
C VAL A 56 -4.41 -2.49 6.94
N LEU A 57 -3.16 -2.72 7.34
CA LEU A 57 -2.72 -4.00 7.91
C LEU A 57 -3.34 -4.31 9.29
N GLN A 58 -3.80 -3.29 10.02
CA GLN A 58 -4.49 -3.45 11.30
C GLN A 58 -6.01 -3.64 11.15
N MET A 59 -6.56 -3.43 9.95
CA MET A 59 -7.99 -3.58 9.71
C MET A 59 -8.39 -5.07 9.74
N LYS A 60 -9.28 -5.42 10.68
CA LYS A 60 -9.77 -6.80 10.84
C LYS A 60 -10.71 -7.27 9.73
N LYS A 61 -11.34 -6.34 9.02
CA LYS A 61 -12.34 -6.63 7.98
C LYS A 61 -11.88 -6.00 6.67
N ILE A 62 -11.02 -6.71 5.96
CA ILE A 62 -10.60 -6.35 4.62
C ILE A 62 -10.65 -7.59 3.73
N ASP A 63 -11.35 -7.48 2.60
CA ASP A 63 -11.52 -8.58 1.65
C ASP A 63 -10.37 -8.65 0.62
N TYR A 64 -9.36 -7.79 0.77
CA TYR A 64 -8.21 -7.67 -0.13
C TYR A 64 -7.01 -8.49 0.36
N ASP A 65 -6.24 -9.06 -0.57
CA ASP A 65 -4.93 -9.63 -0.23
C ASP A 65 -3.99 -8.52 0.25
N LEU A 66 -3.60 -8.61 1.52
CA LEU A 66 -2.72 -7.65 2.18
C LEU A 66 -1.25 -7.78 1.75
N LEU A 67 -0.92 -8.81 0.97
CA LEU A 67 0.43 -9.06 0.47
C LEU A 67 0.99 -7.86 -0.30
N GLU A 68 0.18 -7.23 -1.16
CA GLU A 68 0.60 -6.05 -1.91
C GLU A 68 0.87 -4.84 -1.02
N ILE A 69 0.09 -4.66 0.06
CA ILE A 69 0.32 -3.60 1.05
C ILE A 69 1.61 -3.85 1.83
N LYS A 70 1.88 -5.10 2.22
CA LYS A 70 3.15 -5.47 2.88
C LYS A 70 4.35 -5.21 1.96
N LYS A 71 4.26 -5.60 0.68
CA LYS A 71 5.31 -5.30 -0.33
C LYS A 71 5.52 -3.80 -0.51
N LEU A 72 4.42 -3.04 -0.58
CA LEU A 72 4.48 -1.58 -0.72
C LEU A 72 5.14 -0.92 0.50
N LYS A 73 4.80 -1.37 1.72
CA LYS A 73 5.44 -0.92 2.95
C LYS A 73 6.94 -1.25 2.95
N ALA A 74 7.33 -2.46 2.57
CA ALA A 74 8.74 -2.84 2.46
C ALA A 74 9.50 -1.94 1.47
N ARG A 75 8.93 -1.69 0.29
CA ARG A 75 9.52 -0.76 -0.70
C ARG A 75 9.65 0.66 -0.13
N SER A 76 8.62 1.14 0.58
CA SER A 76 8.64 2.48 1.19
C SER A 76 9.72 2.59 2.27
N LEU A 77 9.89 1.57 3.12
CA LEU A 77 10.96 1.48 4.11
C LEU A 77 12.34 1.50 3.44
N PHE A 78 12.50 0.75 2.34
CA PHE A 78 13.72 0.76 1.56
C PHE A 78 14.05 2.16 1.01
N MET A 79 13.06 2.87 0.46
CA MET A 79 13.24 4.22 -0.08
C MET A 79 13.62 5.25 1.00
N LEU A 80 13.24 5.02 2.26
CA LEU A 80 13.62 5.85 3.41
C LEU A 80 14.95 5.45 4.07
N ASN A 81 15.73 4.56 3.45
CA ASN A 81 16.95 3.97 4.03
C ASN A 81 16.72 3.18 5.34
N ARG A 82 15.47 2.78 5.64
CA ARG A 82 15.11 1.92 6.78
C ARG A 82 15.29 0.44 6.40
N GLN A 83 16.49 0.10 5.95
CA GLN A 83 16.79 -1.21 5.34
C GLN A 83 16.59 -2.38 6.30
N ALA A 84 16.93 -2.23 7.58
CA ALA A 84 16.75 -3.30 8.57
C ALA A 84 15.27 -3.71 8.72
N GLU A 85 14.37 -2.72 8.79
CA GLU A 85 12.93 -2.95 8.87
C GLU A 85 12.38 -3.52 7.56
N SER A 86 12.86 -3.01 6.42
CA SER A 86 12.50 -3.55 5.10
C SER A 86 12.88 -5.01 4.95
N SER A 87 14.12 -5.39 5.28
CA SER A 87 14.60 -6.77 5.15
C SER A 87 13.80 -7.73 6.01
N LYS A 88 13.53 -7.34 7.27
CA LYS A 88 12.69 -8.13 8.17
C LYS A 88 11.29 -8.36 7.58
N LEU A 89 10.66 -7.31 7.06
CA LEU A 89 9.32 -7.43 6.46
C LEU A 89 9.33 -8.29 5.18
N ILE A 90 10.39 -8.22 4.38
CA ILE A 90 10.55 -9.07 3.19
C ILE A 90 10.68 -10.54 3.57
N GLU A 91 11.40 -10.86 4.64
CA GLU A 91 11.50 -12.24 5.15
C GLU A 91 10.14 -12.76 5.64
N GLU A 92 9.37 -11.92 6.33
CA GLU A 92 7.99 -12.25 6.75
C GLU A 92 7.09 -12.52 5.54
N ILE A 93 7.14 -11.65 4.52
CA ILE A 93 6.42 -11.81 3.26
C ILE A 93 6.79 -13.13 2.58
N LYS A 94 8.08 -13.46 2.53
CA LYS A 94 8.56 -14.69 1.89
C LYS A 94 8.00 -15.93 2.58
N LYS A 95 8.09 -15.99 3.91
CA LYS A 95 7.55 -17.11 4.70
C LYS A 95 6.05 -17.28 4.49
N GLU A 96 5.31 -16.18 4.41
CA GLU A 96 3.88 -16.21 4.13
C GLU A 96 3.57 -16.76 2.73
N ILE A 97 4.32 -16.35 1.70
CA ILE A 97 4.18 -16.89 0.35
C ILE A 97 4.50 -18.39 0.33
N ASP A 98 5.65 -18.78 0.89
CA ASP A 98 6.09 -20.17 0.96
C ASP A 98 5.01 -21.04 1.65
N SER A 99 4.41 -20.54 2.75
CA SER A 99 3.33 -21.25 3.46
C SER A 99 2.03 -21.40 2.66
N ARG A 100 1.71 -20.46 1.76
CA ARG A 100 0.53 -20.53 0.89
C ARG A 100 0.74 -21.54 -0.25
N GLU A 101 1.98 -21.75 -0.68
CA GLU A 101 2.33 -22.72 -1.73
C GLU A 101 2.37 -24.16 -1.19
N GLU A 102 2.56 -24.35 0.12
CA GLU A 102 2.57 -25.65 0.80
C GLU A 102 1.17 -26.16 1.19
N GLU A 103 0.11 -25.35 1.13
CA GLU A 103 -1.26 -25.83 1.35
C GLU A 103 -1.72 -26.69 0.16
N PRO A 104 -1.90 -28.02 0.32
CA PRO A 104 -2.39 -28.85 -0.76
C PRO A 104 -3.83 -28.44 -1.07
N VAL A 105 -4.10 -28.19 -2.35
CA VAL A 105 -5.46 -28.04 -2.88
C VAL A 105 -6.23 -29.32 -2.51
N ALA A 106 -7.04 -29.25 -1.46
CA ALA A 106 -7.91 -30.32 -0.99
C ALA A 106 -9.20 -30.41 -1.82
#